data_AF-A0A2K0X5Z2-F1
#
_entry.id   AF-A0A2K0X5Z2-F1
#
_cell.length_a   1.000
_cell.length_b   1.000
_cell.length_c   1.000
_cell.angle_alpha   90.00
_cell.angle_beta   90.00
_cell.angle_gamma   90.00
#
_symmetry.space_group_name_H-M   'P 1'
#
loop_
_entity.id
_entity.type
_entity.pdbx_description
1 polymer ?
#
loop_
_entity_poly.entity_id
_entity_poly.type
_entity_poly.pdbx_seq_one_letter_code
_entity_poly.pdbx_strand_id
1 'polypeptide(L)'
;MDMMKLCYDMVEKLRPYAEPYMDKVSEEEANSAIRAGEPSLAIDIYLVYAWLHKSAPKELLIEAYNLLDPYECGDNYDDIADDLGVPRKVHSPDE
;
A
#
# COMPACT_ATOMS: atom_id res chain seq x y z
N MET A 1 -19.71 1.34 5.30
CA MET A 1 -18.77 1.39 4.17
C MET A 1 -17.99 0.09 4.22
N ASP A 2 -17.89 -0.64 3.12
CA ASP A 2 -17.24 -1.95 3.11
C ASP A 2 -15.72 -1.74 2.99
N MET A 3 -14.96 -2.13 4.02
CA MET A 3 -13.50 -1.98 4.07
C MET A 3 -12.84 -2.74 2.91
N MET A 4 -13.38 -3.89 2.53
CA MET A 4 -12.83 -4.69 1.44
C MET A 4 -12.99 -3.96 0.10
N LYS A 5 -14.15 -3.35 -0.12
CA LYS A 5 -14.39 -2.51 -1.31
C LYS A 5 -13.45 -1.30 -1.35
N LEU A 6 -13.27 -0.62 -0.22
CA LEU A 6 -12.33 0.50 -0.12
C LEU A 6 -10.91 0.09 -0.50
N CYS A 7 -10.46 -1.09 -0.05
CA CYS A 7 -9.14 -1.57 -0.39
C CYS A 7 -9.01 -1.90 -1.89
N TYR A 8 -10.00 -2.56 -2.49
CA TYR A 8 -9.99 -2.80 -3.95
C TYR A 8 -10.01 -1.50 -4.76
N ASP A 9 -10.84 -0.54 -4.39
CA ASP A 9 -10.87 0.77 -5.04
C ASP A 9 -9.50 1.48 -4.93
N MET A 10 -8.79 1.32 -3.80
CA MET A 10 -7.44 1.86 -3.63
C MET A 10 -6.39 1.16 -4.49
N VAL A 11 -6.45 -0.16 -4.60
CA VAL A 11 -5.60 -0.94 -5.52
C VAL A 11 -5.72 -0.40 -6.94
N GLU A 12 -6.94 -0.19 -7.44
CA GLU A 12 -7.16 0.34 -8.79
C GLU A 12 -6.61 1.76 -8.97
N LYS A 13 -6.70 2.61 -7.94
CA LYS A 13 -6.12 3.96 -7.98
C LYS A 13 -4.59 3.96 -8.01
N LEU A 14 -3.94 3.06 -7.27
CA LEU A 14 -2.47 3.00 -7.19
C LEU A 14 -1.85 2.33 -8.42
N ARG A 15 -2.54 1.35 -8.98
CA ARG A 15 -2.09 0.55 -10.12
C ARG A 15 -1.35 1.34 -11.23
N PRO A 16 -1.92 2.41 -11.81
CA PRO A 16 -1.26 3.15 -12.90
C PRO A 16 0.05 3.85 -12.49
N TYR A 17 0.26 4.09 -11.20
CA TYR A 17 1.45 4.74 -10.68
C TYR A 17 2.56 3.75 -10.33
N ALA A 18 2.20 2.50 -10.04
CA ALA A 18 3.12 1.48 -9.56
C ALA A 18 3.54 0.48 -10.65
N GLU A 19 2.58 -0.06 -11.42
CA GLU A 19 2.84 -1.11 -12.43
C GLU A 19 3.97 -0.80 -13.42
N PRO A 20 4.16 0.46 -13.92
CA PRO A 20 5.26 0.76 -14.82
C PRO A 20 6.66 0.51 -14.26
N TYR A 21 6.78 0.40 -12.94
CA TYR A 21 8.05 0.24 -12.23
C TYR A 21 8.20 -1.13 -11.56
N MET A 22 7.15 -1.94 -11.57
CA MET A 22 7.15 -3.26 -10.96
C MET A 22 7.86 -4.26 -11.87
N ASP A 23 8.62 -5.17 -11.25
CA ASP A 23 9.05 -6.37 -11.95
C ASP A 23 7.93 -7.41 -11.99
N LYS A 24 8.14 -8.46 -12.79
CA LYS A 24 7.15 -9.52 -12.99
C LYS A 24 6.80 -10.27 -11.71
N VAL A 25 7.73 -10.35 -10.75
CA VAL A 25 7.51 -11.07 -9.49
C VAL A 25 6.56 -10.27 -8.63
N SER A 26 6.84 -8.98 -8.46
CA SER A 26 6.03 -8.06 -7.67
C SER A 26 4.64 -7.87 -8.26
N GLU A 27 4.52 -7.81 -9.59
CA GLU A 27 3.22 -7.73 -10.28
C GLU A 27 2.40 -9.01 -10.06
N GLU A 28 3.03 -10.19 -10.13
CA GLU A 28 2.36 -11.46 -9.88
C GLU A 28 1.96 -11.60 -8.39
N GLU A 29 2.80 -11.15 -7.46
CA GLU A 29 2.50 -11.12 -6.03
C GLU A 29 1.28 -10.24 -5.72
N ALA A 30 1.25 -9.01 -6.24
CA ALA A 30 0.11 -8.11 -6.07
C ALA A 30 -1.17 -8.72 -6.66
N ASN A 31 -1.09 -9.30 -7.87
CA ASN A 31 -2.23 -9.97 -8.49
C ASN A 31 -2.67 -11.23 -7.74
N SER A 32 -1.72 -11.97 -7.14
CA SER A 32 -2.02 -13.13 -6.31
C SER A 32 -2.78 -12.72 -5.04
N ALA A 33 -2.35 -11.66 -4.37
CA ALA A 33 -3.04 -11.10 -3.21
C ALA A 33 -4.47 -10.66 -3.54
N ILE A 34 -4.67 -9.97 -4.67
CA ILE A 34 -6.00 -9.60 -5.18
C ILE A 34 -6.91 -10.83 -5.34
N ARG A 35 -6.39 -11.91 -5.97
CA ARG A 35 -7.12 -13.17 -6.20
C ARG A 35 -7.40 -13.94 -4.91
N ALA A 36 -6.52 -13.83 -3.91
CA ALA A 36 -6.69 -14.43 -2.59
C ALA A 36 -7.71 -13.70 -1.71
N GLY A 37 -8.16 -12.51 -2.12
CA GLY A 37 -9.05 -11.70 -1.30
C GLY A 37 -8.30 -10.84 -0.27
N GLU A 38 -7.02 -10.56 -0.50
CA GLU A 38 -6.13 -9.80 0.37
C GLU A 38 -5.73 -8.47 -0.31
N PRO A 39 -6.70 -7.56 -0.58
CA PRO A 39 -6.41 -6.32 -1.29
C PRO A 39 -5.50 -5.38 -0.50
N SER A 40 -5.45 -5.48 0.83
CA SER A 40 -4.53 -4.71 1.66
C SER A 40 -3.07 -5.06 1.38
N LEU A 41 -2.75 -6.34 1.23
CA LEU A 41 -1.40 -6.80 0.85
C LEU A 41 -1.04 -6.33 -0.57
N ALA A 42 -2.02 -6.27 -1.48
CA ALA A 42 -1.81 -5.65 -2.79
C ALA A 42 -1.58 -4.13 -2.69
N ILE A 43 -2.26 -3.41 -1.78
CA ILE A 43 -2.03 -1.98 -1.53
C ILE A 43 -0.61 -1.76 -1.04
N ASP A 44 -0.09 -2.59 -0.13
CA ASP A 44 1.31 -2.48 0.35
C ASP A 44 2.29 -2.46 -0.82
N ILE A 45 2.23 -3.51 -1.65
CA ILE A 45 3.11 -3.65 -2.80
C ILE A 45 2.99 -2.41 -3.72
N TYR A 46 1.77 -2.05 -4.13
CA TYR A 46 1.58 -0.92 -5.02
C TYR A 46 1.99 0.42 -4.39
N LEU A 47 1.76 0.61 -3.09
CA LEU A 47 2.15 1.81 -2.35
C LEU A 47 3.67 1.97 -2.34
N VAL A 48 4.41 0.90 -2.02
CA VAL A 48 5.88 0.91 -1.98
C VAL A 48 6.45 1.33 -3.34
N TYR A 49 5.97 0.75 -4.44
CA TYR A 49 6.45 1.12 -5.78
C TYR A 49 6.06 2.55 -6.16
N ALA A 50 4.82 2.97 -5.89
CA ALA A 50 4.39 4.33 -6.21
C ALA A 50 5.17 5.40 -5.40
N TRP A 51 5.47 5.10 -4.14
CA TRP A 51 6.28 5.96 -3.27
C TRP A 51 7.74 6.00 -3.70
N LEU A 52 8.38 4.85 -3.88
CA LEU A 52 9.79 4.73 -4.23
C LEU A 52 10.12 5.50 -5.52
N HIS A 53 9.22 5.43 -6.50
CA HIS A 53 9.37 6.10 -7.79
C HIS A 53 8.78 7.52 -7.83
N LYS A 54 8.21 8.01 -6.73
CA LYS A 54 7.56 9.33 -6.61
C LYS A 54 6.56 9.59 -7.74
N SER A 55 5.85 8.54 -8.14
CA SER A 55 5.01 8.55 -9.33
C SER A 55 3.56 8.94 -9.03
N ALA A 56 3.10 8.75 -7.80
CA ALA A 56 1.75 9.09 -7.36
C ALA A 56 1.68 10.42 -6.58
N PRO A 57 0.52 11.11 -6.57
CA PRO A 57 0.29 12.25 -5.70
C PRO A 57 0.39 11.89 -4.22
N LYS A 58 0.98 12.79 -3.41
CA LYS A 58 1.14 12.60 -1.96
C LYS A 58 -0.17 12.29 -1.23
N GLU A 59 -1.27 12.93 -1.60
CA GLU A 59 -2.59 12.70 -1.00
C GLU A 59 -3.07 11.25 -1.21
N LEU A 60 -2.86 10.69 -2.41
CA LEU A 60 -3.20 9.31 -2.71
C LEU A 60 -2.33 8.32 -1.90
N LEU A 61 -1.04 8.61 -1.76
CA LEU A 61 -0.12 7.80 -0.95
C LEU A 61 -0.54 7.81 0.53
N ILE A 62 -0.99 8.96 1.05
CA ILE A 62 -1.52 9.07 2.41
C ILE A 62 -2.82 8.29 2.58
N GLU A 63 -3.76 8.39 1.63
CA GLU A 63 -4.99 7.59 1.65
C GLU A 63 -4.69 6.09 1.67
N ALA A 64 -3.78 5.63 0.81
CA ALA A 64 -3.35 4.25 0.74
C ALA A 64 -2.69 3.78 2.05
N TYR A 65 -1.74 4.55 2.57
CA TYR A 65 -1.08 4.29 3.83
C TYR A 65 -2.09 4.14 4.98
N ASN A 66 -3.08 5.02 5.05
CA ASN A 66 -4.09 4.99 6.10
C ASN A 66 -4.97 3.74 6.08
N LEU A 67 -5.14 3.10 4.92
CA LEU A 67 -5.94 1.87 4.78
C LEU A 67 -5.23 0.60 5.26
N LEU A 68 -3.90 0.61 5.36
CA LEU A 68 -3.11 -0.56 5.73
C LEU A 68 -3.12 -0.82 7.22
N ASP A 69 -3.08 -2.07 7.65
CA ASP A 69 -2.91 -2.39 9.06
C ASP A 69 -1.42 -2.34 9.47
N PRO A 70 -1.07 -1.99 10.73
CA PRO A 70 0.30 -2.12 11.21
C PRO A 70 0.93 -3.49 10.95
N TYR A 71 0.16 -4.60 10.99
CA TYR A 71 0.65 -5.96 10.68
C TYR A 71 1.05 -6.18 9.22
N GLU A 72 0.62 -5.29 8.33
CA GLU A 72 0.93 -5.31 6.90
C GLU A 72 2.02 -4.28 6.55
N CYS A 73 2.53 -3.57 7.55
CA CYS A 73 3.57 -2.57 7.37
C CYS A 73 4.96 -3.21 7.49
N GLY A 74 5.64 -3.44 6.36
CA GLY A 74 7.05 -3.87 6.32
C GLY A 74 8.05 -2.77 6.74
N ASP A 75 9.35 -3.04 6.62
CA ASP A 75 10.42 -2.15 7.12
C ASP A 75 10.42 -0.73 6.52
N ASN A 76 9.89 -0.54 5.30
CA ASN A 76 9.90 0.75 4.60
C ASN A 76 8.80 1.71 5.07
N TYR A 77 7.90 1.28 5.96
CA TYR A 77 6.69 2.05 6.32
C TYR A 77 6.96 3.25 7.21
N ASP A 78 8.01 3.18 8.03
CA ASP A 78 8.47 4.33 8.81
C ASP A 78 9.02 5.42 7.88
N ASP A 79 9.77 5.03 6.84
CA ASP A 79 10.30 5.96 5.84
C ASP A 79 9.18 6.58 4.99
N ILE A 80 8.19 5.77 4.60
CA ILE A 80 6.98 6.25 3.91
C ILE A 80 6.24 7.24 4.82
N ALA A 81 6.01 6.90 6.09
CA ALA A 81 5.30 7.77 7.03
C ALA A 81 6.01 9.12 7.22
N ASP A 82 7.33 9.08 7.40
CA ASP A 82 8.15 10.27 7.57
C ASP A 82 8.14 11.17 6.32
N ASP A 83 8.27 10.59 5.12
CA ASP A 83 8.23 11.34 3.85
C ASP A 83 6.82 11.93 3.57
N LEU A 84 5.78 11.17 3.91
CA LEU A 84 4.40 11.61 3.82
C LEU A 84 4.03 12.59 4.94
N GLY A 85 4.81 12.68 6.01
CA GLY A 85 4.52 13.52 7.18
C GLY A 85 3.27 13.07 7.94
N VAL A 86 3.02 11.75 7.97
CA VAL A 86 1.90 11.13 8.69
C VAL A 86 2.42 10.34 9.90
N PRO A 87 1.56 10.07 10.90
CA PRO A 87 1.96 9.26 12.04
C PRO A 87 2.39 7.86 11.60
N ARG A 88 3.52 7.38 12.12
CA ARG A 88 3.98 6.00 11.93
C ARG A 88 2.97 5.00 12.49
N LYS A 89 2.79 3.88 11.79
CA LYS A 89 1.98 2.75 12.25
C LYS A 89 2.77 1.99 13.30
N VAL A 90 2.57 2.34 14.56
CA VAL A 90 3.13 1.58 15.68
C VAL A 90 2.27 0.36 15.96
N HIS A 91 2.90 -0.81 16.11
CA HIS A 91 2.26 -1.92 16.79
C HIS A 91 1.99 -1.51 18.23
N SER A 92 0.73 -1.57 18.67
CA SER A 92 0.47 -1.67 20.10
C SER A 92 1.16 -2.95 20.58
N PRO A 93 2.12 -2.88 21.52
CA PRO A 93 2.66 -4.08 22.12
C PRO A 93 1.54 -4.69 22.98
N ASP A 94 0.92 -5.75 22.46
CA ASP A 94 0.00 -6.67 23.12
C ASP A 94 -1.27 -6.08 23.78
N GLU A 95 -2.44 -6.59 23.35
CA GLU A 95 -3.49 -7.02 24.29
C GLU A 95 -3.57 -8.55 24.28
#